data_AF-A0A957TRY3-F1
#
_entry.id   AF-A0A957TRY3-F1
#
_cell.length_a   1.000
_cell.length_b   1.000
_cell.length_c   1.000
_cell.angle_alpha   90.00
_cell.angle_beta   90.00
_cell.angle_gamma   90.00
#
_symmetry.space_group_name_H-M   'P 1'
#
loop_
_entity.id
_entity.type
_entity.pdbx_description
1 polymer ?
#
loop_
_entity_poly.entity_id
_entity_poly.type
_entity_poly.pdbx_seq_one_letter_code
_entity_poly.pdbx_strand_id
1 'polypeptide(L)'
;MIYPMTERQERFVAIADELAKKFSERAGHYDRTGEFPHENYADIRAAGLPGLIVPEEFGGWGGNLLEATMCMEALAVGDGST
;
A
#
# COMPACT_ATOMS: atom_id res chain seq x y z
N MET A 1 2.17 -13.77 10.22
CA MET A 1 1.39 -15.02 10.05
C MET A 1 1.57 -15.42 8.60
N ILE A 2 2.22 -16.55 8.29
CA ILE A 2 2.50 -16.92 6.89
C ILE A 2 1.33 -17.76 6.39
N TYR A 3 0.49 -17.16 5.55
CA TYR A 3 -0.57 -17.84 4.83
C TYR A 3 -0.15 -18.06 3.38
N PRO A 4 -0.54 -19.19 2.77
CA PRO A 4 -0.36 -19.36 1.33
C PRO A 4 -1.17 -18.28 0.60
N MET A 5 -0.49 -17.54 -0.25
CA MET A 5 -1.09 -16.50 -1.09
C MET A 5 -1.22 -17.01 -2.52
N THR A 6 -2.24 -16.54 -3.21
CA THR A 6 -2.26 -16.65 -4.67
C THR A 6 -1.19 -15.74 -5.28
N GLU A 7 -0.71 -16.04 -6.48
CA GLU A 7 0.25 -15.18 -7.20
C GLU A 7 -0.26 -13.72 -7.32
N ARG A 8 -1.58 -13.53 -7.43
CA ARG A 8 -2.19 -12.20 -7.48
C ARG A 8 -2.02 -11.45 -6.15
N GLN A 9 -2.31 -12.12 -5.04
CA GLN A 9 -2.12 -11.56 -3.71
C GLN A 9 -0.65 -11.23 -3.44
N GLU A 10 0.27 -12.13 -3.83
CA GLU A 10 1.71 -11.89 -3.70
C GLU A 10 2.16 -10.64 -4.46
N ARG A 11 1.68 -10.46 -5.70
CA ARG A 11 2.00 -9.25 -6.47
C ARG A 11 1.53 -7.98 -5.78
N PHE A 12 0.30 -7.96 -5.26
CA PHE A 12 -0.24 -6.78 -4.59
C PHE A 12 0.48 -6.47 -3.29
N VAL A 13 0.74 -7.49 -2.46
CA VAL A 13 1.51 -7.34 -1.21
C VAL A 13 2.94 -6.90 -1.49
N ALA A 14 3.61 -7.44 -2.51
CA ALA A 14 4.96 -7.03 -2.86
C ALA A 14 5.07 -5.53 -3.24
N ILE A 15 4.07 -4.99 -3.94
CA ILE A 15 4.02 -3.54 -4.24
C ILE A 15 3.89 -2.74 -2.95
N ALA A 16 3.01 -3.16 -2.04
CA ALA A 16 2.81 -2.52 -0.75
C ALA A 16 4.07 -2.60 0.15
N ASP A 17 4.77 -3.73 0.16
CA ASP A 17 6.00 -3.93 0.93
C ASP A 17 7.14 -3.01 0.47
N GLU A 18 7.30 -2.81 -0.85
CA GLU A 18 8.29 -1.89 -1.38
C GLU A 18 8.00 -0.43 -1.01
N LEU A 19 6.72 -0.05 -0.95
CA LEU A 19 6.30 1.26 -0.46
C LEU A 19 6.51 1.40 1.04
N ALA A 20 6.16 0.37 1.83
CA ALA A 20 6.35 0.35 3.27
C ALA A 20 7.81 0.58 3.67
N LYS A 21 8.77 -0.02 2.94
CA LYS A 21 10.21 0.24 3.14
C LYS A 21 10.54 1.72 3.01
N LYS A 22 10.08 2.38 1.94
CA LYS A 22 10.29 3.82 1.72
C LYS A 22 9.61 4.67 2.79
N PHE A 23 8.39 4.31 3.20
CA PHE A 23 7.63 5.08 4.17
C PHE A 23 8.27 5.01 5.55
N SER A 24 8.86 3.87 5.92
CA SER A 24 9.58 3.70 7.18
C SER A 24 10.77 4.65 7.34
N GLU A 25 11.41 5.05 6.24
CA GLU A 25 12.51 6.03 6.24
C GLU A 25 12.03 7.44 6.57
N ARG A 26 10.78 7.77 6.23
CA ARG A 26 10.17 9.11 6.42
C ARG A 26 9.26 9.20 7.64
N ALA A 27 8.71 8.08 8.12
CA ALA A 27 7.69 8.02 9.17
C ALA A 27 8.06 8.85 10.41
N GLY A 28 9.27 8.67 10.94
CA GLY A 28 9.72 9.40 12.13
C GLY A 28 9.79 10.92 11.94
N HIS A 29 9.97 11.43 10.72
CA HIS A 29 9.89 12.88 10.46
C HIS A 29 8.45 13.38 10.54
N TYR A 30 7.51 12.68 9.90
CA TYR A 30 6.09 13.04 9.94
C TYR A 30 5.50 12.92 11.34
N ASP A 31 5.85 11.89 12.10
CA ASP A 31 5.42 11.74 13.50
C ASP A 31 5.85 12.93 14.37
N ARG A 32 7.08 13.43 14.18
CA ARG A 32 7.63 14.55 14.98
C ARG A 32 7.06 15.91 14.60
N THR A 33 6.76 16.10 13.31
CA THR A 33 6.37 17.40 12.76
C THR A 33 4.84 17.56 12.69
N GLY A 34 4.10 16.46 12.60
CA GLY A 34 2.66 16.47 12.33
C GLY A 34 2.32 16.93 10.91
N GLU A 35 3.30 16.99 10.01
CA GLU A 35 3.08 17.32 8.60
C GLU A 35 2.40 16.17 7.87
N PHE A 36 1.55 16.49 6.89
CA PHE A 36 0.90 15.47 6.08
C PHE A 36 1.91 14.81 5.12
N PRO A 37 1.94 13.46 5.01
CA PRO A 37 2.95 12.73 4.25
C PRO A 37 2.67 12.73 2.74
N HIS A 38 2.69 13.92 2.12
CA HIS A 38 2.41 14.10 0.69
C HIS A 38 3.26 13.20 -0.22
N GLU A 39 4.51 12.94 0.16
CA GLU A 39 5.42 12.08 -0.60
C GLU A 39 4.95 10.62 -0.62
N ASN A 40 4.44 10.10 0.51
CA ASN A 40 3.89 8.75 0.58
C ASN A 40 2.66 8.59 -0.32
N TYR A 41 1.77 9.59 -0.32
CA TYR A 41 0.58 9.59 -1.19
C TYR A 41 0.93 9.74 -2.67
N ALA A 42 2.01 10.44 -3.01
CA ALA A 42 2.53 10.50 -4.38
C ALA A 42 3.06 9.14 -4.83
N ASP A 43 3.81 8.45 -3.96
CA ASP A 43 4.32 7.10 -4.22
C ASP A 43 3.17 6.08 -4.38
N ILE A 44 2.13 6.14 -3.52
CA ILE A 44 0.91 5.31 -3.64
C ILE A 44 0.23 5.51 -5.00
N ARG A 45 0.09 6.77 -5.43
CA ARG A 45 -0.52 7.10 -6.71
C ARG A 45 0.33 6.59 -7.89
N ALA A 46 1.65 6.77 -7.81
CA ALA A 46 2.57 6.29 -8.85
C ALA A 46 2.55 4.76 -8.96
N ALA A 47 2.35 4.05 -7.83
CA ALA A 47 2.21 2.60 -7.80
C ALA A 47 0.85 2.09 -8.33
N GLY A 48 -0.14 2.97 -8.53
CA GLY A 48 -1.47 2.59 -9.03
C GLY A 48 -2.40 1.95 -8.01
N LEU A 49 -2.01 1.88 -6.73
CA LEU A 49 -2.80 1.27 -5.66
C LEU A 49 -4.22 1.84 -5.47
N PRO A 50 -4.52 3.12 -5.76
CA PRO A 50 -5.91 3.60 -5.72
C PRO A 50 -6.86 2.85 -6.67
N GLY A 51 -6.33 2.21 -7.72
CA GLY A 51 -7.08 1.38 -8.65
C GLY A 51 -7.26 -0.07 -8.19
N LEU A 52 -6.72 -0.48 -7.05
CA LEU A 52 -6.66 -1.89 -6.61
C LEU A 52 -8.04 -2.56 -6.61
N ILE A 53 -9.04 -1.93 -5.99
CA ILE A 53 -10.41 -2.48 -5.88
C ILE A 53 -11.35 -2.00 -6.99
N VAL A 54 -10.85 -1.18 -7.90
CA VAL A 54 -11.64 -0.70 -9.04
C VAL A 54 -11.79 -1.87 -10.03
N PRO A 55 -13.00 -2.17 -10.53
CA PRO A 55 -13.19 -3.20 -11.55
C PRO A 55 -12.31 -2.96 -12.80
N GLU A 56 -11.87 -4.05 -13.43
CA GLU A 56 -11.00 -3.99 -14.61
C GLU A 56 -11.66 -3.24 -15.78
N GLU A 57 -12.99 -3.33 -15.93
CA GLU A 57 -13.74 -2.59 -16.97
C GLU A 57 -13.65 -1.06 -16.83
N PHE A 58 -13.29 -0.57 -15.64
CA PHE A 58 -13.04 0.86 -15.35
C PHE A 58 -11.54 1.18 -15.26
N GLY A 59 -10.66 0.25 -15.66
CA GLY A 59 -9.21 0.45 -15.67
C GLY A 59 -8.51 0.16 -14.33
N GLY A 60 -9.20 -0.48 -13.38
CA GLY A 60 -8.62 -0.93 -12.12
C GLY A 60 -8.04 -2.33 -12.17
N TRP A 61 -7.71 -2.89 -10.99
CA TRP A 61 -7.09 -4.21 -10.87
C TRP A 61 -8.04 -5.33 -10.42
N GLY A 62 -9.32 -5.00 -10.18
CA GLY A 62 -10.34 -6.00 -9.83
C GLY A 62 -10.10 -6.73 -8.51
N GLY A 63 -9.32 -6.13 -7.60
CA GLY A 63 -9.01 -6.66 -6.28
C GLY A 63 -10.25 -6.71 -5.38
N ASN A 64 -10.29 -7.70 -4.49
CA ASN A 64 -11.36 -7.84 -3.51
C ASN A 64 -10.99 -7.24 -2.16
N LEU A 65 -11.93 -7.30 -1.19
CA LEU A 65 -11.72 -6.76 0.15
C LEU A 65 -10.53 -7.40 0.88
N LEU A 66 -10.32 -8.72 0.72
CA LEU A 66 -9.20 -9.41 1.36
C LEU A 66 -7.87 -8.88 0.82
N GLU A 67 -7.74 -8.77 -0.50
CA GLU A 67 -6.54 -8.24 -1.16
C GLU A 67 -6.25 -6.78 -0.80
N ALA A 68 -7.29 -5.95 -0.72
CA ALA A 68 -7.16 -4.58 -0.24
C ALA A 68 -6.65 -4.54 1.21
N THR A 69 -7.20 -5.39 2.07
CA THR A 69 -6.79 -5.47 3.48
C THR A 69 -5.35 -5.94 3.62
N MET A 70 -4.92 -6.92 2.83
CA MET A 70 -3.54 -7.39 2.81
C MET A 70 -2.56 -6.29 2.37
N CYS A 71 -2.93 -5.48 1.37
CA CYS A 71 -2.11 -4.33 0.96
C CYS A 71 -2.04 -3.26 2.05
N MET A 72 -3.16 -2.94 2.68
CA MET A 72 -3.20 -1.96 3.78
C MET A 72 -2.38 -2.44 4.98
N GLU A 73 -2.46 -3.73 5.33
CA GLU A 73 -1.64 -4.34 6.39
C GLU A 73 -0.14 -4.21 6.08
N ALA A 74 0.26 -4.53 4.84
CA ALA A 74 1.65 -4.41 4.40
C ALA A 74 2.15 -2.95 4.42
N LEU A 75 1.36 -2.00 3.88
CA LEU A 75 1.70 -0.56 3.91
C LEU A 75 1.89 -0.03 5.33
N ALA A 76 0.99 -0.42 6.24
CA ALA A 76 0.98 0.05 7.62
C ALA A 76 2.23 -0.37 8.42
N VAL A 77 2.98 -1.38 7.96
CA VAL A 77 4.29 -1.74 8.55
C VAL A 77 5.30 -0.59 8.40
N GLY A 78 5.22 0.18 7.31
CA GLY A 78 6.12 1.29 7.04
C GLY A 78 5.74 2.57 7.76
N ASP A 79 4.47 2.96 7.63
CA ASP A 79 3.88 4.12 8.29
C ASP A 79 2.38 3.90 8.44
N GLY A 80 1.92 3.62 9.67
CA GLY A 80 0.51 3.35 9.95
C GLY A 80 -0.40 4.58 9.90
N SER A 81 0.17 5.79 9.82
CA SER A 81 -0.60 7.04 9.73
C SER A 81 -0.91 7.46 8.29
N THR A 82 -0.19 6.89 7.31
CA THR A 82 -0.42 7.06 5.88
C THR A 82 -1.63 6.26 5.42
#